data_AF-K0K4X1-F1
#
_entry.id   AF-K0K4X1-F1
#
_cell.length_a   1.000
_cell.length_b   1.000
_cell.length_c   1.000
_cell.angle_alpha   90.00
_cell.angle_beta   90.00
_cell.angle_gamma   90.00
#
_symmetry.space_group_name_H-M   'P 1'
#
loop_
_entity.id
_entity.type
_entity.pdbx_description
1 polymer ?
#
loop_
_entity_poly.entity_id
_entity_poly.type
_entity_poly.pdbx_seq_one_letter_code
_entity_poly.pdbx_strand_id
1 'polypeptide(L)'
;MSPLVYRTPVEPPGELPVLSNRAMAWAAVGLAVLGVGLAAGLLVAFGDGRHSTRLDAIKTAGTIVVGVGGAAALWLAARRQRTAELSLNQTLAAHAAAVANAEALRITELYGKAADQLGSTQAPVRMAGLFALERLAQDNPTQRQTIVNLLCAYLRMPYEPIPPIPPEPQAPAARRSGVFRPLLGSAARQRASTRPAPAAPHPDIATLSVVETAQEHQVRRTAQAILFHHLRTGTTEKPVETFWSGISMDLTGAVLGPANLIGCHVLAADLTGVTFTGDVWFREAHFGLGAVFTGARFAGSTDFSGARFDHHAGFDGAVFARRAQFDGTEFGGTSTFERADFRSAVVFSGAKFAGTASFSESRFGGQTDFGKTKFARRVAFREARFLGNTYFAGAEFAEHAGFHGTRFAGHVTHFGTTTFDSADFHAAEFGPNTNFSNTRFTDGASFNNALFTAEVEFTQAKFDDGASFGGTRFTTYAAFDGAEFGGYTTFYESSFGRPARFERTRFTADVRFERTEFAEGAGFTETEFGADARFIDTSFEHVCGFLRSRFAAEAAFTHTRFGGPVGFVATAFARPPQFRAVWVRLDGPRPALAGTWPPGTAVQETSGRPQGVNEGRWGLLTTAPPDDVLAEHDPA
;
A
#
# COMPACT_ATOMS: atom_id res chain seq x y z
N MET A 1 -13.10 -3.82 18.37
CA MET A 1 -13.73 -2.85 19.28
C MET A 1 -14.61 -3.61 20.28
N SER A 2 -14.05 -3.96 21.43
CA SER A 2 -14.87 -4.31 22.61
C SER A 2 -15.23 -2.98 23.27
N PRO A 3 -16.52 -2.70 23.54
CA PRO A 3 -16.89 -1.45 24.18
C PRO A 3 -16.21 -1.40 25.54
N LEU A 4 -15.69 -0.23 25.88
CA LEU A 4 -15.29 0.15 27.23
C LEU A 4 -16.34 -0.39 28.20
N VAL A 5 -16.01 -1.46 28.94
CA VAL A 5 -16.65 -1.72 30.20
C VAL A 5 -16.05 -0.71 31.16
N TYR A 6 -16.49 0.54 31.00
CA TYR A 6 -16.58 1.45 32.12
C TYR A 6 -17.42 0.66 33.12
N ARG A 7 -16.78 0.08 34.15
CA ARG A 7 -17.53 -0.26 35.35
C ARG A 7 -18.15 1.06 35.74
N THR A 8 -19.44 1.19 35.48
CA THR A 8 -20.26 2.21 36.09
C THR A 8 -19.84 2.23 37.57
N PRO A 9 -19.61 3.42 38.16
CA PRO A 9 -19.59 3.51 39.60
C PRO A 9 -20.84 2.76 40.04
N VAL A 10 -20.70 1.77 40.93
CA VAL A 10 -21.85 1.11 41.53
C VAL A 10 -22.77 2.23 41.96
N GLU A 11 -23.88 2.40 41.24
CA GLU A 11 -24.81 3.47 41.49
C GLU A 11 -25.24 3.24 42.94
N PRO A 12 -24.96 4.19 43.86
CA PRO A 12 -25.30 3.97 45.26
C PRO A 12 -26.79 3.65 45.28
N PRO A 13 -27.22 2.57 45.98
CA PRO A 13 -28.62 2.17 45.98
C PRO A 13 -29.46 3.40 46.29
N GLY A 14 -30.40 3.71 45.38
CA GLY A 14 -31.09 5.00 45.31
C GLY A 14 -31.39 5.53 46.71
N GLU A 15 -30.81 6.70 47.03
CA GLU A 15 -31.01 7.34 48.31
C GLU A 15 -32.50 7.66 48.45
N LEU A 16 -33.23 6.79 49.17
CA LEU A 16 -34.56 7.11 49.66
C LEU A 16 -34.44 8.43 50.45
N PRO A 17 -35.29 9.43 50.16
CA PRO A 17 -35.13 10.77 50.69
C PRO A 17 -34.98 10.73 52.20
N VAL A 18 -33.83 11.22 52.67
CA VAL A 18 -33.51 11.26 54.09
C VAL A 18 -34.50 12.22 54.75
N LEU A 19 -35.47 11.69 55.48
CA LEU A 19 -36.43 12.51 56.23
C LEU A 19 -35.63 13.47 57.12
N SER A 20 -35.83 14.77 56.92
CA SER A 20 -35.17 15.82 57.70
C SER A 20 -35.38 15.59 59.20
N ASN A 21 -34.38 15.93 60.02
CA ASN A 21 -34.50 15.93 61.49
C ASN A 21 -35.77 16.66 61.97
N ARG A 22 -36.24 17.66 61.22
CA ARG A 22 -37.47 18.41 61.50
C ARG A 22 -38.72 17.59 61.18
N ALA A 23 -38.77 16.92 60.02
CA ALA A 23 -39.90 16.06 59.62
C ALA A 23 -40.08 14.89 60.59
N MET A 24 -38.97 14.31 61.05
CA MET A 24 -38.96 13.25 62.06
C MET A 24 -39.41 13.73 63.45
N ALA A 25 -38.99 14.92 63.86
CA ALA A 25 -39.46 15.54 65.10
C ALA A 25 -40.98 15.80 65.04
N TRP A 26 -41.48 16.31 63.91
CA TRP A 26 -42.92 16.51 63.70
C TRP A 26 -43.71 15.21 63.67
N ALA A 27 -43.17 14.14 63.08
CA ALA A 27 -43.82 12.82 63.10
C ALA A 27 -43.86 12.23 64.52
N ALA A 28 -42.80 12.38 65.31
CA ALA A 28 -42.75 11.93 66.71
C ALA A 28 -43.72 12.74 67.59
N VAL A 29 -43.77 14.06 67.40
CA VAL A 29 -44.77 14.93 68.05
C VAL A 29 -46.18 14.53 67.62
N GLY A 30 -46.40 14.26 66.34
CA GLY A 30 -47.69 13.80 65.83
C GLY A 30 -48.13 12.46 66.46
N LEU A 31 -47.22 11.50 66.58
CA LEU A 31 -47.49 10.19 67.19
C LEU A 31 -47.75 10.31 68.69
N ALA A 32 -47.05 11.21 69.38
CA ALA A 32 -47.30 11.53 70.79
C ALA A 32 -48.65 12.25 70.99
N VAL A 33 -48.97 13.25 70.16
CA VAL A 33 -50.25 13.98 70.20
C VAL A 33 -51.41 13.05 69.88
N LEU A 34 -51.26 12.14 68.92
CA LEU A 34 -52.29 11.17 68.56
C LEU A 34 -52.50 10.13 69.67
N GLY A 35 -51.42 9.66 70.31
CA GLY A 35 -51.48 8.77 71.47
C GLY A 35 -52.15 9.43 72.69
N VAL A 36 -51.75 10.66 73.02
CA VAL A 36 -52.34 11.46 74.11
C VAL A 36 -53.80 11.81 73.80
N GLY A 37 -54.10 12.17 72.56
CA GLY A 37 -55.46 12.48 72.10
C GLY A 37 -56.41 11.28 72.15
N LEU A 38 -55.95 10.09 71.72
CA LEU A 38 -56.73 8.85 71.86
C LEU A 38 -56.94 8.46 73.31
N ALA A 39 -55.90 8.57 74.16
CA ALA A 39 -56.01 8.28 75.59
C ALA A 39 -56.96 9.26 76.30
N ALA A 40 -56.84 10.56 76.02
CA ALA A 40 -57.74 11.59 76.56
C ALA A 40 -59.17 11.43 76.02
N GLY A 41 -59.34 11.13 74.74
CA GLY A 41 -60.65 10.86 74.13
C GLY A 41 -61.35 9.64 74.72
N LEU A 42 -60.62 8.54 74.96
CA LEU A 42 -61.12 7.36 75.68
C LEU A 42 -61.54 7.71 77.11
N LEU A 43 -60.75 8.52 77.82
CA LEU A 43 -61.06 8.97 79.17
C LEU A 43 -62.27 9.93 79.23
N VAL A 44 -62.47 10.78 78.21
CA VAL A 44 -63.64 11.67 78.14
C VAL A 44 -64.90 10.90 77.74
N ALA A 45 -64.81 10.01 76.74
CA ALA A 45 -65.96 9.27 76.23
C ALA A 45 -66.48 8.20 77.20
N PHE A 46 -65.60 7.62 78.04
CA PHE A 46 -65.95 6.49 78.90
C PHE A 46 -65.59 6.69 80.39
N GLY A 47 -65.04 7.85 80.78
CA GLY A 47 -64.59 8.12 82.15
C GLY A 47 -65.69 8.43 83.16
N ASP A 48 -66.88 8.85 82.70
CA ASP A 48 -68.05 9.16 83.53
C ASP A 48 -69.06 7.99 83.63
N GLY A 49 -68.68 6.82 83.09
CA GLY A 49 -69.49 5.59 83.15
C GLY A 49 -69.42 4.85 84.50
N ARG A 50 -70.20 3.76 84.63
CA ARG A 50 -70.19 2.87 85.82
C ARG A 50 -68.76 2.42 86.17
N HIS A 51 -68.50 2.15 87.46
CA HIS A 51 -67.15 1.86 87.99
C HIS A 51 -66.30 0.84 87.20
N SER A 52 -66.90 -0.16 86.54
CA SER A 52 -66.16 -1.15 85.73
C SER A 52 -65.65 -0.59 84.41
N THR A 53 -66.44 0.20 83.67
CA THR A 53 -66.05 0.79 82.37
C THR A 53 -64.95 1.83 82.51
N ARG A 54 -64.92 2.55 83.65
CA ARG A 54 -63.86 3.52 83.96
C ARG A 54 -62.51 2.85 84.20
N LEU A 55 -62.49 1.72 84.91
CA LEU A 55 -61.27 0.95 85.17
C LEU A 55 -60.69 0.35 83.89
N ASP A 56 -61.55 -0.20 83.02
CA ASP A 56 -61.12 -0.73 81.72
C ASP A 56 -60.57 0.39 80.83
N ALA A 57 -61.22 1.56 80.77
CA ALA A 57 -60.74 2.72 80.00
C ALA A 57 -59.37 3.25 80.49
N ILE A 58 -59.14 3.29 81.81
CA ILE A 58 -57.81 3.64 82.37
C ILE A 58 -56.76 2.60 81.97
N LYS A 59 -57.12 1.31 82.00
CA LYS A 59 -56.21 0.23 81.62
C LYS A 59 -55.85 0.28 80.14
N THR A 60 -56.81 0.49 79.24
CA THR A 60 -56.54 0.67 77.81
C THR A 60 -55.82 1.98 77.49
N ALA A 61 -56.13 3.08 78.18
CA ALA A 61 -55.37 4.32 78.04
C ALA A 61 -53.90 4.12 78.46
N GLY A 62 -53.66 3.39 79.55
CA GLY A 62 -52.32 3.00 79.98
C GLY A 62 -51.57 2.14 78.97
N THR A 63 -52.22 1.15 78.34
CA THR A 63 -51.59 0.31 77.31
C THR A 63 -51.30 1.08 76.01
N ILE A 64 -52.12 2.07 75.65
CA ILE A 64 -51.86 2.96 74.51
C ILE A 64 -50.62 3.82 74.77
N VAL A 65 -50.50 4.41 75.96
CA VAL A 65 -49.31 5.22 76.32
C VAL A 65 -48.04 4.37 76.32
N VAL A 66 -48.09 3.16 76.90
CA VAL A 66 -46.96 2.22 76.89
C VAL A 66 -46.62 1.76 75.47
N GLY A 67 -47.63 1.44 74.64
CA GLY A 67 -47.45 1.04 73.25
C GLY A 67 -46.84 2.14 72.37
N VAL A 68 -47.28 3.39 72.56
CA VAL A 68 -46.69 4.58 71.91
C VAL A 68 -45.25 4.79 72.36
N GLY A 69 -44.95 4.61 73.65
CA GLY A 69 -43.58 4.64 74.17
C GLY A 69 -42.69 3.56 73.57
N GLY A 70 -43.19 2.33 73.43
CA GLY A 70 -42.49 1.21 72.79
C GLY A 70 -42.23 1.43 71.30
N ALA A 71 -43.22 1.93 70.55
CA ALA A 71 -43.07 2.28 69.14
C ALA A 71 -42.05 3.41 68.92
N ALA A 72 -42.06 4.43 69.79
CA ALA A 72 -41.06 5.50 69.77
C ALA A 72 -39.64 4.96 70.05
N ALA A 73 -39.50 4.01 70.98
CA ALA A 73 -38.22 3.38 71.28
C ALA A 73 -37.68 2.54 70.10
N LEU A 74 -38.54 1.73 69.46
CA LEU A 74 -38.18 0.95 68.25
C LEU A 74 -37.81 1.86 67.08
N TRP A 75 -38.55 2.95 66.87
CA TRP A 75 -38.22 3.94 65.85
C TRP A 75 -36.89 4.64 66.12
N LEU A 76 -36.61 4.99 67.38
CA LEU A 76 -35.33 5.58 67.77
C LEU A 76 -34.16 4.59 67.57
N ALA A 77 -34.38 3.32 67.88
CA ALA A 77 -33.41 2.24 67.64
C ALA A 77 -33.15 2.03 66.14
N ALA A 78 -34.20 1.95 65.31
CA ALA A 78 -34.10 1.82 63.86
C ALA A 78 -33.40 3.03 63.22
N ARG A 79 -33.65 4.24 63.72
CA ARG A 79 -32.94 5.46 63.27
C ARG A 79 -31.46 5.39 63.63
N ARG A 80 -31.12 5.03 64.87
CA ARG A 80 -29.72 4.87 65.32
C ARG A 80 -29.00 3.82 64.47
N GLN A 81 -29.65 2.70 64.17
CA GLN A 81 -29.12 1.67 63.30
C GLN A 81 -28.88 2.19 61.88
N ARG A 82 -29.86 2.85 61.26
CA ARG A 82 -29.71 3.39 59.90
C ARG A 82 -28.64 4.48 59.79
N THR A 83 -28.48 5.32 60.82
CA THR A 83 -27.37 6.28 60.87
C THR A 83 -26.02 5.60 61.01
N ALA A 84 -25.94 4.48 61.74
CA ALA A 84 -24.72 3.69 61.88
C ALA A 84 -24.38 2.92 60.58
N GLU A 85 -25.38 2.43 59.85
CA GLU A 85 -25.21 1.80 58.53
C GLU A 85 -24.73 2.82 57.49
N LEU A 86 -25.29 4.03 57.46
CA LEU A 86 -24.84 5.10 56.57
C LEU A 86 -23.43 5.57 56.90
N SER A 87 -23.09 5.74 58.19
CA SER A 87 -21.73 6.11 58.59
C SER A 87 -20.73 5.01 58.24
N LEU A 88 -21.10 3.74 58.43
CA LEU A 88 -20.27 2.59 58.02
C LEU A 88 -20.09 2.54 56.50
N ASN A 89 -21.14 2.79 55.71
CA ASN A 89 -21.02 2.85 54.25
C ASN A 89 -20.12 4.01 53.79
N GLN A 90 -20.21 5.16 54.45
CA GLN A 90 -19.31 6.30 54.20
C GLN A 90 -17.86 5.97 54.58
N THR A 91 -17.61 5.29 55.70
CA THR A 91 -16.25 4.89 56.06
C THR A 91 -15.70 3.84 55.09
N LEU A 92 -16.50 2.84 54.69
CA LEU A 92 -16.09 1.86 53.68
C LEU A 92 -15.78 2.51 52.34
N ALA A 93 -16.60 3.46 51.88
CA ALA A 93 -16.34 4.22 50.66
C ALA A 93 -15.08 5.09 50.77
N ALA A 94 -14.87 5.75 51.92
CA ALA A 94 -13.66 6.54 52.19
C ALA A 94 -12.41 5.65 52.26
N HIS A 95 -12.50 4.46 52.86
CA HIS A 95 -11.42 3.48 52.91
C HIS A 95 -11.10 2.94 51.51
N ALA A 96 -12.11 2.63 50.69
CA ALA A 96 -11.92 2.19 49.31
C ALA A 96 -11.24 3.29 48.48
N ALA A 97 -11.68 4.55 48.61
CA ALA A 97 -11.04 5.69 47.95
C ALA A 97 -9.60 5.92 48.43
N ALA A 98 -9.34 5.76 49.74
CA ALA A 98 -8.00 5.89 50.30
C ALA A 98 -7.05 4.79 49.80
N VAL A 99 -7.51 3.54 49.71
CA VAL A 99 -6.73 2.42 49.15
C VAL A 99 -6.42 2.67 47.67
N ALA A 100 -7.41 3.07 46.88
CA ALA A 100 -7.20 3.40 45.46
C ALA A 100 -6.20 4.55 45.27
N ASN A 101 -6.28 5.59 46.11
CA ASN A 101 -5.33 6.70 46.07
C ASN A 101 -3.92 6.27 46.49
N ALA A 102 -3.79 5.44 47.53
CA ALA A 102 -2.50 4.91 47.97
C ALA A 102 -1.85 4.01 46.90
N GLU A 103 -2.65 3.21 46.19
CA GLU A 103 -2.19 2.39 45.06
C GLU A 103 -1.71 3.28 43.90
N ALA A 104 -2.48 4.31 43.54
CA ALA A 104 -2.09 5.27 42.49
C ALA A 104 -0.79 6.01 42.83
N LEU A 105 -0.62 6.45 44.08
CA LEU A 105 0.61 7.07 44.57
C LEU A 105 1.80 6.11 44.51
N ARG A 106 1.61 4.85 44.93
CA ARG A 106 2.65 3.81 44.87
C ARG A 106 3.09 3.53 43.44
N ILE A 107 2.15 3.42 42.50
CA ILE A 107 2.46 3.23 41.07
C ILE A 107 3.28 4.42 40.55
N THR A 108 2.89 5.65 40.91
CA THR A 108 3.61 6.87 40.52
C THR A 108 5.03 6.91 41.10
N GLU A 109 5.20 6.50 42.36
CA GLU A 109 6.53 6.41 43.00
C GLU A 109 7.41 5.35 42.34
N LEU A 110 6.86 4.17 42.04
CA LEU A 110 7.60 3.11 41.33
C LEU A 110 7.99 3.52 39.91
N TYR A 111 7.08 4.19 39.19
CA TYR A 111 7.35 4.77 37.89
C TYR A 111 8.49 5.80 37.97
N GLY A 112 8.42 6.74 38.92
CA GLY A 112 9.45 7.76 39.14
C GLY A 112 10.82 7.14 39.40
N LYS A 113 10.91 6.16 40.32
CA LYS A 113 12.16 5.45 40.61
C LYS A 113 12.74 4.73 39.39
N ALA A 114 11.90 4.08 38.60
CA ALA A 114 12.37 3.34 37.42
C ALA A 114 12.80 4.30 36.29
N ALA A 115 12.11 5.43 36.12
CA ALA A 115 12.51 6.50 35.21
C ALA A 115 13.85 7.14 35.62
N ASP A 116 14.07 7.40 36.91
CA ASP A 116 15.34 7.90 37.44
C ASP A 116 16.49 6.92 37.19
N GLN A 117 16.24 5.61 37.36
CA GLN A 117 17.21 4.55 37.06
C GLN A 117 17.57 4.52 35.57
N LEU A 118 16.61 4.73 34.67
CA LEU A 118 16.84 4.81 33.23
C LEU A 118 17.71 6.02 32.84
N GLY A 119 17.68 7.10 33.62
CA GLY A 119 18.54 8.27 33.46
C GLY A 119 19.98 8.10 33.99
N SER A 120 20.32 6.96 34.58
CA SER A 120 21.66 6.72 35.16
C SER A 120 22.77 6.66 34.10
N THR A 121 23.97 7.13 34.46
CA THR A 121 25.17 6.95 33.61
C THR A 121 25.64 5.50 33.54
N GLN A 122 25.27 4.66 34.51
CA GLN A 122 25.66 3.25 34.55
C GLN A 122 24.66 2.36 33.80
N ALA A 123 25.13 1.67 32.75
CA ALA A 123 24.29 0.78 31.96
C ALA A 123 23.57 -0.32 32.77
N PRO A 124 24.20 -1.00 33.77
CA PRO A 124 23.48 -1.98 34.60
C PRO A 124 22.30 -1.38 35.37
N VAL A 125 22.39 -0.12 35.82
CA VAL A 125 21.30 0.57 36.53
C VAL A 125 20.18 0.93 35.56
N ARG A 126 20.51 1.39 34.35
CA ARG A 126 19.50 1.64 33.29
C ARG A 126 18.73 0.37 32.93
N MET A 127 19.44 -0.74 32.80
CA MET A 127 18.85 -2.06 32.55
C MET A 127 17.90 -2.51 33.66
N ALA A 128 18.30 -2.33 34.93
CA ALA A 128 17.41 -2.61 36.06
C ALA A 128 16.14 -1.73 36.03
N GLY A 129 16.28 -0.46 35.65
CA GLY A 129 15.16 0.45 35.41
C GLY A 129 14.22 -0.04 34.31
N LEU A 130 14.76 -0.53 33.18
CA LEU A 130 13.95 -1.10 32.09
C LEU A 130 13.11 -2.32 32.54
N PHE A 131 13.70 -3.27 33.26
CA PHE A 131 12.96 -4.42 33.79
C PHE A 131 11.95 -4.03 34.89
N ALA A 132 12.24 -2.99 35.67
CA ALA A 132 11.28 -2.44 36.63
C ALA A 132 10.07 -1.81 35.93
N LEU A 133 10.29 -1.07 34.84
CA LEU A 133 9.24 -0.52 33.98
C LEU A 133 8.42 -1.63 33.31
N GLU A 134 9.07 -2.67 32.77
CA GLU A 134 8.40 -3.84 32.18
C GLU A 134 7.43 -4.49 33.16
N ARG A 135 7.91 -4.81 34.37
CA ARG A 135 7.07 -5.41 35.41
C ARG A 135 5.92 -4.49 35.81
N LEU A 136 6.18 -3.19 35.96
CA LEU A 136 5.15 -2.19 36.27
C LEU A 136 4.05 -2.17 35.20
N ALA A 137 4.41 -2.22 33.91
CA ALA A 137 3.47 -2.28 32.79
C ALA A 137 2.69 -3.59 32.73
N GLN A 138 3.35 -4.71 33.06
CA GLN A 138 2.71 -6.01 33.08
C GLN A 138 1.63 -6.08 34.17
N ASP A 139 1.94 -5.60 35.37
CA ASP A 139 1.03 -5.59 36.52
C ASP A 139 -0.07 -4.52 36.41
N ASN A 140 0.16 -3.45 35.63
CA ASN A 140 -0.75 -2.29 35.53
C ASN A 140 -1.12 -1.99 34.07
N PRO A 141 -2.16 -2.63 33.50
CA PRO A 141 -2.54 -2.46 32.10
C PRO A 141 -2.80 -1.01 31.65
N THR A 142 -3.33 -0.17 32.54
CA THR A 142 -3.60 1.25 32.27
C THR A 142 -2.34 2.07 32.05
N GLN A 143 -1.18 1.61 32.53
CA GLN A 143 0.11 2.32 32.41
C GLN A 143 0.96 1.84 31.22
N ARG A 144 0.55 0.76 30.52
CA ARG A 144 1.33 0.18 29.42
C ARG A 144 1.70 1.20 28.35
N GLN A 145 0.74 2.03 27.93
CA GLN A 145 1.01 3.05 26.92
C GLN A 145 1.98 4.13 27.42
N THR A 146 1.85 4.57 28.68
CA THR A 146 2.79 5.53 29.28
C THR A 146 4.22 4.98 29.31
N ILE A 147 4.37 3.71 29.68
CA ILE A 147 5.66 3.04 29.75
C ILE A 147 6.24 2.83 28.34
N VAL A 148 5.41 2.40 27.38
CA VAL A 148 5.82 2.32 25.96
C VAL A 148 6.29 3.69 25.45
N ASN A 149 5.57 4.77 25.76
CA ASN A 149 5.97 6.12 25.36
C ASN A 149 7.35 6.51 25.94
N LEU A 150 7.64 6.12 27.19
CA LEU A 150 8.95 6.34 27.82
C LEU A 150 10.05 5.53 27.14
N LEU A 151 9.81 4.25 26.83
CA LEU A 151 10.76 3.41 26.09
C LEU A 151 11.02 3.95 24.68
N CYS A 152 9.97 4.38 23.98
CA CYS A 152 10.04 5.05 22.69
C CYS A 152 10.84 6.37 22.76
N ALA A 153 10.60 7.20 23.78
CA ALA A 153 11.37 8.42 24.01
C ALA A 153 12.87 8.11 24.23
N TYR A 154 13.18 7.08 25.02
CA TYR A 154 14.56 6.63 25.21
C TYR A 154 15.22 6.19 23.90
N LEU A 155 14.53 5.38 23.09
CA LEU A 155 15.04 4.89 21.80
C LEU A 155 15.23 6.00 20.74
N ARG A 156 14.48 7.09 20.84
CA ARG A 156 14.62 8.27 19.97
C ARG A 156 15.79 9.17 20.35
N MET A 157 16.39 9.03 21.53
CA MET A 157 17.59 9.80 21.87
C MET A 157 18.71 9.54 20.86
N PRO A 158 19.54 10.55 20.51
CA PRO A 158 20.62 10.39 19.54
C PRO A 158 21.52 9.19 19.83
N TYR A 159 21.87 8.45 18.79
CA TYR A 159 22.73 7.27 18.89
C TYR A 159 23.50 7.07 17.59
N GLU A 160 24.82 7.03 17.70
CA GLU A 160 25.72 6.68 16.60
C GLU A 160 26.15 5.21 16.79
N PRO A 161 25.74 4.29 15.89
CA PRO A 161 26.15 2.90 15.99
C PRO A 161 27.65 2.74 15.75
N ILE A 162 28.27 1.81 16.47
CA ILE A 162 29.65 1.39 16.16
C ILE A 162 29.64 0.83 14.71
N PRO A 163 30.46 1.38 13.80
CA PRO A 163 30.51 0.89 12.43
C PRO A 163 30.94 -0.58 12.43
N PRO A 164 30.34 -1.44 11.58
CA PRO A 164 30.78 -2.81 11.45
C PRO A 164 32.25 -2.83 11.06
N ILE A 165 33.06 -3.58 11.81
CA ILE A 165 34.47 -3.81 11.47
C ILE A 165 34.48 -4.38 10.05
N PRO A 166 35.16 -3.75 9.08
CA PRO A 166 35.25 -4.28 7.73
C PRO A 166 35.77 -5.71 7.81
N PRO A 167 35.18 -6.68 7.07
CA PRO A 167 35.77 -8.00 6.98
C PRO A 167 37.23 -7.83 6.57
N GLU A 168 38.13 -8.43 7.35
CA GLU A 168 39.56 -8.42 7.08
C GLU A 168 39.77 -8.73 5.60
N PRO A 169 40.51 -7.90 4.83
CA PRO A 169 40.65 -8.10 3.40
C PRO A 169 41.18 -9.51 3.18
N GLN A 170 40.31 -10.39 2.64
CA GLN A 170 40.69 -11.74 2.31
C GLN A 170 41.90 -11.63 1.38
N ALA A 171 43.05 -12.11 1.84
CA ALA A 171 44.26 -12.13 1.03
C ALA A 171 43.88 -12.74 -0.32
N PRO A 172 44.20 -12.07 -1.45
CA PRO A 172 43.76 -12.53 -2.75
C PRO A 172 44.19 -13.98 -2.93
N ALA A 173 43.22 -14.87 -3.12
CA ALA A 173 43.46 -16.26 -3.45
C ALA A 173 44.46 -16.29 -4.61
N ALA A 174 45.64 -16.88 -4.35
CA ALA A 174 46.72 -16.94 -5.31
C ALA A 174 46.21 -17.57 -6.61
N ARG A 175 45.95 -16.73 -7.62
CA ARG A 175 45.70 -17.19 -8.97
C ARG A 175 46.97 -17.90 -9.44
N ARG A 176 46.94 -19.23 -9.45
CA ARG A 176 47.90 -20.02 -10.22
C ARG A 176 47.60 -19.79 -11.70
N SER A 177 48.21 -18.77 -12.30
CA SER A 177 48.41 -18.72 -13.74
C SER A 177 49.90 -18.90 -14.00
N GLY A 178 50.23 -19.98 -14.70
CA GLY A 178 51.55 -20.18 -15.25
C GLY A 178 51.90 -19.11 -16.28
N VAL A 179 53.20 -19.14 -16.63
CA VAL A 179 53.92 -18.37 -17.66
C VAL A 179 54.80 -17.28 -17.07
N PHE A 180 56.06 -17.68 -16.89
CA PHE A 180 57.23 -16.81 -16.77
C PHE A 180 57.37 -15.94 -18.01
N ARG A 181 57.57 -14.63 -17.82
CA ARG A 181 58.24 -13.77 -18.80
C ARG A 181 59.22 -12.85 -18.07
N PRO A 182 60.46 -12.69 -18.56
CA PRO A 182 61.51 -12.01 -17.83
C PRO A 182 61.41 -10.49 -17.98
N LEU A 183 61.92 -9.84 -16.93
CA LEU A 183 62.08 -8.40 -16.76
C LEU A 183 62.96 -7.78 -17.85
N LEU A 184 62.49 -6.68 -18.42
CA LEU A 184 63.32 -5.64 -19.05
C LEU A 184 62.91 -4.30 -18.44
N GLY A 185 63.92 -3.56 -18.01
CA GLY A 185 63.78 -2.51 -17.01
C GLY A 185 63.43 -1.14 -17.56
N SER A 186 63.14 -0.25 -16.61
CA SER A 186 63.50 1.15 -16.69
C SER A 186 63.31 1.76 -15.31
N ALA A 187 64.40 2.31 -14.79
CA ALA A 187 64.42 3.12 -13.60
C ALA A 187 63.55 4.38 -13.79
N ALA A 188 62.57 4.56 -12.90
CA ALA A 188 61.95 5.85 -12.65
C ALA A 188 61.80 6.01 -11.14
N ARG A 189 62.82 6.63 -10.54
CA ARG A 189 62.76 7.18 -9.18
C ARG A 189 61.70 8.28 -9.18
N GLN A 190 60.56 8.06 -8.54
CA GLN A 190 59.70 9.14 -8.06
C GLN A 190 59.79 9.21 -6.54
N ARG A 191 60.28 10.36 -6.09
CA ARG A 191 60.43 10.78 -4.70
C ARG A 191 59.06 10.76 -4.03
N ALA A 192 58.87 9.86 -3.07
CA ALA A 192 57.77 9.94 -2.13
C ALA A 192 58.07 11.07 -1.12
N SER A 193 57.26 12.12 -1.19
CA SER A 193 57.16 13.15 -0.17
C SER A 193 56.66 12.52 1.13
N THR A 194 57.54 12.35 2.12
CA THR A 194 57.17 12.04 3.50
C THR A 194 56.50 13.26 4.12
N ARG A 195 55.17 13.36 3.95
CA ARG A 195 54.33 14.21 4.79
C ARG A 195 53.99 13.41 6.05
N PRO A 196 54.28 13.91 7.27
CA PRO A 196 53.87 13.22 8.48
C PRO A 196 52.35 13.09 8.48
N ALA A 197 51.85 11.86 8.66
CA ALA A 197 50.45 11.62 8.94
C ALA A 197 50.09 12.39 10.23
N PRO A 198 48.90 13.02 10.31
CA PRO A 198 48.44 13.61 11.57
C PRO A 198 48.47 12.54 12.66
N ALA A 199 48.94 12.91 13.85
CA ALA A 199 49.03 12.04 15.00
C ALA A 199 47.70 11.32 15.21
N ALA A 200 47.73 9.98 15.23
CA ALA A 200 46.58 9.18 15.61
C ALA A 200 46.11 9.62 17.00
N PRO A 201 44.79 9.76 17.23
CA PRO A 201 44.27 10.08 18.54
C PRO A 201 44.76 9.05 19.56
N HIS A 202 45.09 9.53 20.77
CA HIS A 202 45.57 8.69 21.88
C HIS A 202 44.63 7.47 22.09
N PRO A 203 45.17 6.24 22.18
CA PRO A 203 44.39 5.01 22.20
C PRO A 203 43.40 4.94 23.38
N ASP A 204 43.71 5.55 24.52
CA ASP A 204 42.88 5.44 25.73
C ASP A 204 41.50 6.14 25.62
N ILE A 205 41.42 7.30 24.94
CA ILE A 205 40.15 8.04 24.80
C ILE A 205 39.21 7.35 23.80
N ALA A 206 39.75 6.85 22.68
CA ALA A 206 38.98 6.12 21.68
C ALA A 206 38.44 4.78 22.23
N THR A 207 39.20 4.13 23.12
CA THR A 207 38.77 2.85 23.72
C THR A 207 37.63 3.07 24.73
N LEU A 208 37.69 4.13 25.53
CA LEU A 208 36.62 4.49 26.48
C LEU A 208 35.31 4.84 25.77
N SER A 209 35.35 5.63 24.69
CA SER A 209 34.14 5.97 23.92
C SER A 209 33.50 4.74 23.28
N VAL A 210 34.29 3.78 22.80
CA VAL A 210 33.78 2.52 22.21
C VAL A 210 33.07 1.67 23.27
N VAL A 211 33.59 1.59 24.49
CA VAL A 211 32.95 0.86 25.60
C VAL A 211 31.62 1.52 25.99
N GLU A 212 31.57 2.84 26.10
CA GLU A 212 30.33 3.57 26.39
C GLU A 212 29.27 3.37 25.30
N THR A 213 29.65 3.43 24.01
CA THR A 213 28.73 3.13 22.90
C THR A 213 28.25 1.68 22.94
N ALA A 214 29.11 0.72 23.26
CA ALA A 214 28.74 -0.69 23.38
C ALA A 214 27.77 -0.95 24.55
N GLN A 215 27.99 -0.27 25.68
CA GLN A 215 27.07 -0.30 26.82
C GLN A 215 25.71 0.32 26.45
N GLU A 216 25.71 1.47 25.80
CA GLU A 216 24.48 2.13 25.34
C GLU A 216 23.72 1.28 24.31
N HIS A 217 24.44 0.64 23.40
CA HIS A 217 23.89 -0.34 22.47
C HIS A 217 23.15 -1.46 23.22
N GLN A 218 23.75 -2.01 24.28
CA GLN A 218 23.14 -3.09 25.07
C GLN A 218 21.84 -2.64 25.77
N VAL A 219 21.80 -1.42 26.32
CA VAL A 219 20.59 -0.87 26.96
C VAL A 219 19.47 -0.69 25.91
N ARG A 220 19.80 -0.15 24.73
CA ARG A 220 18.84 0.04 23.63
C ARG A 220 18.33 -1.27 23.06
N ARG A 221 19.19 -2.29 22.94
CA ARG A 221 18.78 -3.65 22.54
C ARG A 221 17.78 -4.24 23.52
N THR A 222 17.95 -3.96 24.81
CA THR A 222 17.03 -4.43 25.86
C THR A 222 15.70 -3.69 25.81
N ALA A 223 15.72 -2.36 25.67
CA ALA A 223 14.50 -1.58 25.47
C ALA A 223 13.71 -2.05 24.23
N GLN A 224 14.39 -2.32 23.10
CA GLN A 224 13.79 -2.92 21.90
C GLN A 224 13.20 -4.31 22.18
N ALA A 225 13.95 -5.16 22.90
CA ALA A 225 13.52 -6.52 23.20
C ALA A 225 12.25 -6.54 24.05
N ILE A 226 12.18 -5.71 25.10
CA ILE A 226 10.98 -5.56 25.94
C ILE A 226 9.82 -5.07 25.10
N LEU A 227 10.01 -3.97 24.35
CA LEU A 227 8.96 -3.38 23.53
C LEU A 227 8.36 -4.40 22.54
N PHE A 228 9.21 -5.10 21.77
CA PHE A 228 8.73 -6.04 20.75
C PHE A 228 8.22 -7.36 21.33
N HIS A 229 8.74 -7.80 22.48
CA HIS A 229 8.25 -9.02 23.15
C HIS A 229 6.76 -8.88 23.50
N HIS A 230 6.37 -7.74 24.07
CA HIS A 230 5.01 -7.51 24.52
C HIS A 230 4.01 -7.19 23.40
N LEU A 231 4.47 -7.03 22.16
CA LEU A 231 3.58 -6.84 21.01
C LEU A 231 3.18 -8.16 20.34
N ARG A 232 3.75 -9.29 20.76
CA ARG A 232 3.44 -10.61 20.19
C ARG A 232 2.17 -11.17 20.82
N THR A 233 1.17 -11.43 19.99
CA THR A 233 -0.14 -11.91 20.43
C THR A 233 -0.16 -13.39 20.73
N GLY A 234 0.65 -14.22 20.04
CA GLY A 234 0.49 -15.68 20.05
C GLY A 234 -0.54 -16.11 19.02
N THR A 235 -1.39 -17.10 19.33
CA THR A 235 -2.53 -17.45 18.47
C THR A 235 -3.82 -16.81 18.98
N THR A 236 -4.80 -16.61 18.10
CA THR A 236 -6.13 -16.09 18.46
C THR A 236 -6.84 -16.94 19.51
N GLU A 237 -6.58 -18.25 19.53
CA GLU A 237 -7.13 -19.18 20.51
C GLU A 237 -6.43 -19.15 21.87
N LYS A 238 -5.14 -18.76 21.91
CA LYS A 238 -4.32 -18.70 23.12
C LYS A 238 -3.38 -17.48 23.05
N PRO A 239 -3.89 -16.28 23.40
CA PRO A 239 -3.04 -15.12 23.48
C PRO A 239 -1.97 -15.31 24.56
N VAL A 240 -0.74 -14.88 24.28
CA VAL A 240 0.36 -14.93 25.26
C VAL A 240 0.03 -14.01 26.42
N GLU A 241 0.20 -14.47 27.67
CA GLU A 241 -0.10 -13.66 28.87
C GLU A 241 0.71 -12.36 28.95
N THR A 242 1.86 -12.30 28.27
CA THR A 242 2.71 -11.11 28.19
C THR A 242 2.25 -10.11 27.12
N PHE A 243 1.23 -10.40 26.31
CA PHE A 243 0.78 -9.50 25.25
C PHE A 243 0.14 -8.20 25.80
N TRP A 244 0.58 -7.06 25.29
CA TRP A 244 0.01 -5.73 25.56
C TRP A 244 -0.86 -5.30 24.38
N SER A 245 -2.17 -5.35 24.58
CA SER A 245 -3.15 -4.94 23.56
C SER A 245 -3.30 -3.43 23.45
N GLY A 246 -3.66 -2.95 22.25
CA GLY A 246 -4.01 -1.55 22.01
C GLY A 246 -2.83 -0.56 22.07
N ILE A 247 -1.60 -1.05 21.90
CA ILE A 247 -0.39 -0.24 22.02
C ILE A 247 -0.10 0.52 20.73
N SER A 248 0.19 1.82 20.87
CA SER A 248 0.75 2.66 19.82
C SER A 248 2.23 2.94 20.08
N MET A 249 3.04 3.08 19.04
CA MET A 249 4.47 3.37 19.16
C MET A 249 4.87 4.59 18.34
N ASP A 250 5.71 5.45 18.91
CA ASP A 250 6.38 6.57 18.21
C ASP A 250 7.90 6.35 18.29
N LEU A 251 8.48 5.91 17.19
CA LEU A 251 9.91 5.69 16.99
C LEU A 251 10.48 6.65 15.94
N THR A 252 9.85 7.82 15.80
CA THR A 252 10.27 8.86 14.85
C THR A 252 11.74 9.21 15.01
N GLY A 253 12.50 9.11 13.92
CA GLY A 253 13.94 9.42 13.87
C GLY A 253 14.84 8.48 14.69
N ALA A 254 14.31 7.40 15.28
CA ALA A 254 15.10 6.50 16.09
C ALA A 254 16.11 5.70 15.25
N VAL A 255 17.27 5.39 15.84
CA VAL A 255 18.27 4.49 15.25
C VAL A 255 18.19 3.16 15.97
N LEU A 256 17.73 2.14 15.25
CA LEU A 256 17.42 0.81 15.79
C LEU A 256 18.35 -0.25 15.21
N GLY A 257 18.57 -1.31 16.00
CA GLY A 257 19.29 -2.49 15.57
C GLY A 257 18.42 -3.40 14.68
N PRO A 258 18.83 -4.65 14.44
CA PRO A 258 17.97 -5.66 13.85
C PRO A 258 16.69 -5.86 14.69
N ALA A 259 15.52 -5.93 14.05
CA ALA A 259 14.25 -5.95 14.78
C ALA A 259 13.36 -7.12 14.31
N ASN A 260 12.79 -7.85 15.27
CA ASN A 260 11.92 -8.99 15.00
C ASN A 260 10.52 -8.72 15.56
N LEU A 261 9.63 -8.30 14.67
CA LEU A 261 8.22 -8.02 14.90
C LEU A 261 7.31 -9.08 14.23
N ILE A 262 7.81 -10.30 14.02
CA ILE A 262 7.03 -11.38 13.43
C ILE A 262 5.81 -11.68 14.32
N GLY A 263 4.62 -11.66 13.73
CA GLY A 263 3.36 -11.89 14.42
C GLY A 263 3.02 -10.84 15.49
N CYS A 264 3.66 -9.68 15.47
CA CYS A 264 3.34 -8.59 16.40
C CYS A 264 2.05 -7.88 15.97
N HIS A 265 1.24 -7.47 16.95
CA HIS A 265 0.07 -6.63 16.73
C HIS A 265 0.28 -5.28 17.40
N VAL A 266 0.21 -4.22 16.59
CA VAL A 266 0.35 -2.83 17.02
C VAL A 266 -0.91 -2.07 16.61
N LEU A 267 -1.42 -1.21 17.50
CA LEU A 267 -2.56 -0.36 17.17
C LEU A 267 -2.15 0.69 16.13
N ALA A 268 -1.12 1.49 16.40
CA ALA A 268 -0.54 2.43 15.46
C ALA A 268 0.97 2.52 15.62
N ALA A 269 1.70 2.77 14.54
CA ALA A 269 3.15 2.87 14.59
C ALA A 269 3.64 4.06 13.74
N ASP A 270 4.27 5.04 14.37
CA ASP A 270 5.02 6.09 13.69
C ASP A 270 6.50 5.76 13.73
N LEU A 271 7.07 5.46 12.56
CA LEU A 271 8.47 5.18 12.31
C LEU A 271 9.04 6.17 11.29
N THR A 272 8.50 7.38 11.24
CA THR A 272 8.96 8.43 10.33
C THR A 272 10.44 8.71 10.54
N GLY A 273 11.24 8.61 9.48
CA GLY A 273 12.69 8.85 9.52
C GLY A 273 13.50 7.84 10.34
N VAL A 274 12.90 6.73 10.78
CA VAL A 274 13.61 5.68 11.53
C VAL A 274 14.77 5.12 10.69
N THR A 275 15.87 4.72 11.33
CA THR A 275 16.95 3.99 10.67
C THR A 275 17.15 2.64 11.34
N PHE A 276 16.86 1.57 10.61
CA PHE A 276 17.20 0.20 11.00
C PHE A 276 18.57 -0.17 10.43
N THR A 277 19.52 -0.44 11.32
CA THR A 277 20.92 -0.72 10.97
C THR A 277 21.17 -2.17 10.56
N GLY A 278 20.20 -3.06 10.75
CA GLY A 278 20.27 -4.47 10.35
C GLY A 278 18.95 -4.98 9.79
N ASP A 279 18.80 -6.29 9.76
CA ASP A 279 17.62 -6.95 9.19
C ASP A 279 16.36 -6.71 10.05
N VAL A 280 15.21 -6.60 9.38
CA VAL A 280 13.93 -6.33 10.04
C VAL A 280 12.86 -7.29 9.52
N TRP A 281 12.18 -7.96 10.45
CA TRP A 281 11.13 -8.92 10.14
C TRP A 281 9.79 -8.48 10.71
N PHE A 282 8.85 -8.14 9.83
CA PHE A 282 7.44 -7.83 10.08
C PHE A 282 6.52 -8.93 9.53
N ARG A 283 7.02 -10.15 9.30
CA ARG A 283 6.20 -11.24 8.76
C ARG A 283 4.97 -11.48 9.64
N GLU A 284 3.79 -11.51 9.03
CA GLU A 284 2.50 -11.64 9.74
C GLU A 284 2.25 -10.57 10.82
N ALA A 285 2.96 -9.43 10.79
CA ALA A 285 2.68 -8.33 11.69
C ALA A 285 1.35 -7.65 11.31
N HIS A 286 0.61 -7.19 12.32
CA HIS A 286 -0.68 -6.53 12.15
C HIS A 286 -0.65 -5.11 12.70
N PHE A 287 -0.94 -4.14 11.84
CA PHE A 287 -1.11 -2.73 12.19
C PHE A 287 -2.59 -2.37 12.09
N GLY A 288 -3.22 -2.14 13.24
CA GLY A 288 -4.68 -1.98 13.37
C GLY A 288 -5.23 -0.61 12.99
N LEU A 289 -4.37 0.43 12.93
CA LEU A 289 -4.67 1.79 12.47
C LEU A 289 -3.58 2.21 11.46
N GLY A 290 -2.86 3.31 11.72
CA GLY A 290 -1.83 3.81 10.81
C GLY A 290 -0.44 3.23 11.10
N ALA A 291 0.29 2.89 10.05
CA ALA A 291 1.71 2.57 10.11
C ALA A 291 2.48 3.49 9.16
N VAL A 292 3.35 4.34 9.71
CA VAL A 292 4.06 5.37 8.94
C VAL A 292 5.56 5.08 8.97
N PHE A 293 6.13 4.81 7.81
CA PHE A 293 7.55 4.56 7.54
C PHE A 293 8.13 5.64 6.62
N THR A 294 7.50 6.82 6.57
CA THR A 294 7.92 7.93 5.71
C THR A 294 9.38 8.31 6.00
N GLY A 295 10.24 8.29 4.98
CA GLY A 295 11.67 8.57 5.10
C GLY A 295 12.46 7.52 5.91
N ALA A 296 11.86 6.37 6.24
CA ALA A 296 12.54 5.29 6.95
C ALA A 296 13.70 4.73 6.13
N ARG A 297 14.76 4.29 6.80
CA ARG A 297 15.95 3.68 6.18
C ARG A 297 16.16 2.26 6.70
N PHE A 298 16.07 1.29 5.80
CA PHE A 298 16.34 -0.11 6.09
C PHE A 298 17.69 -0.49 5.49
N ALA A 299 18.73 -0.59 6.33
CA ALA A 299 20.08 -0.93 5.90
C ALA A 299 20.25 -2.43 5.60
N GLY A 300 19.55 -3.28 6.35
CA GLY A 300 19.47 -4.72 6.14
C GLY A 300 18.31 -5.13 5.22
N SER A 301 18.10 -6.44 5.12
CA SER A 301 16.92 -7.01 4.45
C SER A 301 15.65 -6.75 5.27
N THR A 302 14.52 -6.61 4.58
CA THR A 302 13.23 -6.33 5.23
C THR A 302 12.16 -7.27 4.72
N ASP A 303 11.41 -7.85 5.64
CA ASP A 303 10.37 -8.85 5.35
C ASP A 303 9.03 -8.41 5.95
N PHE A 304 8.09 -7.99 5.11
CA PHE A 304 6.69 -7.69 5.42
C PHE A 304 5.74 -8.80 4.91
N SER A 305 6.25 -9.98 4.56
CA SER A 305 5.42 -11.03 3.97
C SER A 305 4.24 -11.39 4.87
N GLY A 306 3.04 -11.44 4.30
CA GLY A 306 1.81 -11.70 5.06
C GLY A 306 1.45 -10.66 6.13
N ALA A 307 2.16 -9.52 6.21
CA ALA A 307 1.78 -8.44 7.11
C ALA A 307 0.42 -7.84 6.71
N ARG A 308 -0.28 -7.25 7.67
CA ARG A 308 -1.60 -6.65 7.49
C ARG A 308 -1.62 -5.22 8.00
N PHE A 309 -2.01 -4.29 7.14
CA PHE A 309 -2.21 -2.88 7.45
C PHE A 309 -3.69 -2.55 7.29
N ASP A 310 -4.44 -2.42 8.38
CA ASP A 310 -5.90 -2.26 8.31
C ASP A 310 -6.30 -0.89 7.74
N HIS A 311 -5.48 0.13 7.97
CA HIS A 311 -5.69 1.49 7.46
C HIS A 311 -4.46 2.00 6.71
N HIS A 312 -4.13 3.28 6.85
CA HIS A 312 -3.07 3.92 6.08
C HIS A 312 -1.68 3.31 6.36
N ALA A 313 -0.97 2.96 5.28
CA ALA A 313 0.41 2.48 5.32
C ALA A 313 1.31 3.38 4.46
N GLY A 314 2.10 4.23 5.11
CA GLY A 314 2.96 5.21 4.43
C GLY A 314 4.41 4.76 4.36
N PHE A 315 5.02 4.78 3.19
CA PHE A 315 6.43 4.45 2.92
C PHE A 315 7.10 5.52 2.05
N ASP A 316 6.55 6.73 2.04
CA ASP A 316 7.01 7.81 1.17
C ASP A 316 8.46 8.18 1.48
N GLY A 317 9.32 8.19 0.45
CA GLY A 317 10.75 8.46 0.61
C GLY A 317 11.51 7.39 1.42
N ALA A 318 10.90 6.24 1.72
CA ALA A 318 11.59 5.15 2.41
C ALA A 318 12.71 4.56 1.52
N VAL A 319 13.80 4.16 2.15
CA VAL A 319 14.98 3.60 1.47
C VAL A 319 15.20 2.17 1.93
N PHE A 320 15.15 1.23 0.99
CA PHE A 320 15.46 -0.19 1.21
C PHE A 320 16.79 -0.51 0.56
N ALA A 321 17.85 -0.64 1.36
CA ALA A 321 19.20 -0.84 0.84
C ALA A 321 19.44 -2.27 0.33
N ARG A 322 18.73 -3.25 0.89
CA ARG A 322 18.80 -4.67 0.52
C ARG A 322 17.42 -5.15 0.04
N ARG A 323 17.26 -6.47 -0.07
CA ARG A 323 16.00 -7.09 -0.51
C ARG A 323 14.86 -6.70 0.42
N ALA A 324 13.74 -6.29 -0.16
CA ALA A 324 12.48 -6.01 0.55
C ALA A 324 11.39 -6.99 0.07
N GLN A 325 10.68 -7.61 1.00
CA GLN A 325 9.61 -8.57 0.71
C GLN A 325 8.29 -8.03 1.25
N PHE A 326 7.26 -8.05 0.40
CA PHE A 326 5.87 -7.71 0.67
C PHE A 326 4.94 -8.80 0.10
N ASP A 327 5.45 -10.03 -0.02
CA ASP A 327 4.71 -11.17 -0.55
C ASP A 327 3.44 -11.42 0.28
N GLY A 328 2.28 -11.42 -0.38
CA GLY A 328 1.00 -11.66 0.29
C GLY A 328 0.62 -10.62 1.35
N THR A 329 1.29 -9.46 1.42
CA THR A 329 0.92 -8.37 2.33
C THR A 329 -0.45 -7.82 1.99
N GLU A 330 -1.25 -7.48 3.01
CA GLU A 330 -2.57 -6.89 2.84
C GLU A 330 -2.59 -5.43 3.30
N PHE A 331 -2.85 -4.52 2.35
CA PHE A 331 -3.06 -3.09 2.59
C PHE A 331 -4.55 -2.79 2.51
N GLY A 332 -5.20 -2.70 3.67
CA GLY A 332 -6.64 -2.45 3.83
C GLY A 332 -7.04 -1.00 3.51
N GLY A 333 -6.16 -0.04 3.80
CA GLY A 333 -6.36 1.38 3.51
C GLY A 333 -5.51 1.90 2.35
N THR A 334 -5.36 3.23 2.28
CA THR A 334 -4.45 3.88 1.33
C THR A 334 -3.00 3.54 1.65
N SER A 335 -2.24 3.14 0.64
CA SER A 335 -0.82 2.84 0.74
C SER A 335 0.00 3.78 -0.14
N THR A 336 1.07 4.34 0.39
CA THR A 336 1.92 5.30 -0.33
C THR A 336 3.38 4.85 -0.27
N PHE A 337 4.04 4.86 -1.42
CA PHE A 337 5.45 4.52 -1.65
C PHE A 337 6.09 5.58 -2.54
N GLU A 338 5.60 6.82 -2.47
CA GLU A 338 6.03 7.91 -3.35
C GLU A 338 7.49 8.24 -3.07
N ARG A 339 8.29 8.31 -4.14
CA ARG A 339 9.74 8.56 -4.04
C ARG A 339 10.49 7.54 -3.17
N ALA A 340 9.93 6.35 -2.93
CA ALA A 340 10.64 5.26 -2.27
C ALA A 340 11.82 4.76 -3.15
N ASP A 341 12.95 4.40 -2.52
CA ASP A 341 14.15 3.89 -3.20
C ASP A 341 14.43 2.43 -2.79
N PHE A 342 13.99 1.50 -3.61
CA PHE A 342 14.30 0.08 -3.49
C PHE A 342 15.61 -0.20 -4.22
N ARG A 343 16.74 -0.24 -3.50
CA ARG A 343 18.06 -0.36 -4.14
C ARG A 343 18.36 -1.77 -4.64
N SER A 344 17.66 -2.77 -4.14
CA SER A 344 17.79 -4.17 -4.53
C SER A 344 16.44 -4.73 -4.99
N ALA A 345 16.33 -6.06 -5.07
CA ALA A 345 15.11 -6.73 -5.47
C ALA A 345 13.97 -6.46 -4.47
N VAL A 346 12.76 -6.26 -4.99
CA VAL A 346 11.53 -6.12 -4.21
C VAL A 346 10.45 -7.04 -4.76
N VAL A 347 9.69 -7.67 -3.86
CA VAL A 347 8.66 -8.64 -4.22
C VAL A 347 7.35 -8.24 -3.53
N PHE A 348 6.32 -8.00 -4.32
CA PHE A 348 4.92 -7.73 -3.92
C PHE A 348 4.00 -8.87 -4.39
N SER A 349 4.55 -10.05 -4.72
CA SER A 349 3.77 -11.11 -5.34
C SER A 349 2.61 -11.53 -4.44
N GLY A 350 1.41 -11.60 -5.02
CA GLY A 350 0.18 -11.91 -4.28
C GLY A 350 -0.27 -10.89 -3.24
N ALA A 351 0.39 -9.72 -3.13
CA ALA A 351 -0.06 -8.64 -2.27
C ALA A 351 -1.44 -8.12 -2.68
N LYS A 352 -2.18 -7.57 -1.71
CA LYS A 352 -3.53 -7.03 -1.93
C LYS A 352 -3.59 -5.58 -1.46
N PHE A 353 -3.98 -4.69 -2.37
CA PHE A 353 -4.22 -3.28 -2.11
C PHE A 353 -5.72 -3.02 -2.21
N ALA A 354 -6.40 -2.99 -1.06
CA ALA A 354 -7.84 -2.76 -0.99
C ALA A 354 -8.20 -1.27 -1.13
N GLY A 355 -7.31 -0.38 -0.69
CA GLY A 355 -7.39 1.06 -0.92
C GLY A 355 -6.56 1.52 -2.12
N THR A 356 -6.47 2.84 -2.31
CA THR A 356 -5.59 3.43 -3.33
C THR A 356 -4.12 3.16 -3.04
N ALA A 357 -3.31 2.99 -4.08
CA ALA A 357 -1.88 2.79 -3.97
C ALA A 357 -1.11 3.81 -4.83
N SER A 358 0.00 4.35 -4.32
CA SER A 358 0.88 5.24 -5.11
C SER A 358 2.33 4.80 -4.97
N PHE A 359 2.98 4.57 -6.09
CA PHE A 359 4.41 4.32 -6.27
C PHE A 359 5.04 5.42 -7.13
N SER A 360 4.41 6.60 -7.18
CA SER A 360 4.82 7.70 -8.05
C SER A 360 6.25 8.16 -7.71
N GLU A 361 7.05 8.43 -8.74
CA GLU A 361 8.45 8.86 -8.64
C GLU A 361 9.37 7.90 -7.86
N SER A 362 8.92 6.67 -7.60
CA SER A 362 9.72 5.65 -6.92
C SER A 362 10.81 5.08 -7.82
N ARG A 363 11.87 4.58 -7.20
CA ARG A 363 13.00 3.94 -7.87
C ARG A 363 13.10 2.47 -7.46
N PHE A 364 13.09 1.59 -8.46
CA PHE A 364 13.33 0.17 -8.30
C PHE A 364 14.65 -0.22 -8.96
N GLY A 365 15.70 -0.33 -8.15
CA GLY A 365 17.08 -0.60 -8.58
C GLY A 365 17.35 -2.05 -8.95
N GLY A 366 16.60 -3.00 -8.40
CA GLY A 366 16.71 -4.42 -8.69
C GLY A 366 15.49 -4.99 -9.41
N GLN A 367 15.39 -6.33 -9.43
CA GLN A 367 14.19 -7.02 -9.93
C GLN A 367 12.96 -6.65 -9.10
N THR A 368 11.85 -6.38 -9.78
CA THR A 368 10.56 -6.05 -9.16
C THR A 368 9.48 -7.01 -9.59
N ASP A 369 8.77 -7.59 -8.64
CA ASP A 369 7.72 -8.57 -8.91
C ASP A 369 6.40 -8.14 -8.27
N PHE A 370 5.43 -7.79 -9.11
CA PHE A 370 4.02 -7.55 -8.79
C PHE A 370 3.12 -8.69 -9.31
N GLY A 371 3.68 -9.87 -9.57
CA GLY A 371 2.94 -11.00 -10.09
C GLY A 371 1.82 -11.42 -9.14
N LYS A 372 0.61 -11.61 -9.69
CA LYS A 372 -0.62 -11.95 -8.93
C LYS A 372 -1.03 -10.91 -7.88
N THR A 373 -0.44 -9.71 -7.88
CA THR A 373 -0.88 -8.61 -7.02
C THR A 373 -2.28 -8.15 -7.43
N LYS A 374 -3.11 -7.78 -6.46
CA LYS A 374 -4.45 -7.25 -6.69
C LYS A 374 -4.55 -5.80 -6.22
N PHE A 375 -4.83 -4.89 -7.15
CA PHE A 375 -5.15 -3.49 -6.87
C PHE A 375 -6.67 -3.30 -7.04
N ALA A 376 -7.39 -3.20 -5.92
CA ALA A 376 -8.85 -3.10 -5.92
C ALA A 376 -9.36 -1.69 -6.28
N ARG A 377 -8.51 -0.68 -6.11
CA ARG A 377 -8.75 0.73 -6.41
C ARG A 377 -7.63 1.26 -7.31
N ARG A 378 -7.71 2.54 -7.69
CA ARG A 378 -6.69 3.24 -8.46
C ARG A 378 -5.27 3.03 -7.91
N VAL A 379 -4.33 2.79 -8.83
CA VAL A 379 -2.89 2.73 -8.55
C VAL A 379 -2.10 3.65 -9.49
N ALA A 380 -1.09 4.34 -8.96
CA ALA A 380 -0.22 5.22 -9.74
C ALA A 380 1.25 4.79 -9.65
N PHE A 381 1.90 4.68 -10.80
CA PHE A 381 3.34 4.49 -11.02
C PHE A 381 3.93 5.68 -11.80
N ARG A 382 3.30 6.86 -11.71
CA ARG A 382 3.68 8.05 -12.47
C ARG A 382 5.17 8.35 -12.28
N GLU A 383 5.91 8.48 -13.39
CA GLU A 383 7.35 8.77 -13.39
C GLU A 383 8.22 7.79 -12.56
N ALA A 384 7.68 6.61 -12.21
CA ALA A 384 8.44 5.58 -11.54
C ALA A 384 9.53 5.01 -12.47
N ARG A 385 10.63 4.56 -11.88
CA ARG A 385 11.82 4.08 -12.61
C ARG A 385 12.15 2.65 -12.20
N PHE A 386 11.88 1.72 -13.10
CA PHE A 386 12.24 0.31 -12.97
C PHE A 386 13.55 0.05 -13.70
N LEU A 387 14.64 -0.12 -12.95
CA LEU A 387 15.99 -0.31 -13.50
C LEU A 387 16.34 -1.80 -13.67
N GLY A 388 15.73 -2.69 -12.88
CA GLY A 388 15.82 -4.14 -13.06
C GLY A 388 14.60 -4.70 -13.78
N ASN A 389 14.59 -6.02 -13.97
CA ASN A 389 13.48 -6.72 -14.63
C ASN A 389 12.19 -6.57 -13.82
N THR A 390 11.07 -6.38 -14.51
CA THR A 390 9.77 -6.13 -13.88
C THR A 390 8.74 -7.14 -14.34
N TYR A 391 8.02 -7.72 -13.38
CA TYR A 391 7.00 -8.74 -13.62
C TYR A 391 5.65 -8.30 -13.04
N PHE A 392 4.60 -8.32 -13.86
CA PHE A 392 3.21 -8.07 -13.47
C PHE A 392 2.31 -9.27 -13.79
N ALA A 393 2.90 -10.43 -14.11
CA ALA A 393 2.17 -11.59 -14.61
C ALA A 393 1.00 -11.99 -13.70
N GLY A 394 -0.21 -12.04 -14.26
CA GLY A 394 -1.43 -12.39 -13.52
C GLY A 394 -1.86 -11.35 -12.47
N ALA A 395 -1.29 -10.14 -12.47
CA ALA A 395 -1.78 -9.04 -11.66
C ALA A 395 -3.17 -8.59 -12.14
N GLU A 396 -3.95 -8.04 -11.21
CA GLU A 396 -5.29 -7.52 -11.46
C GLU A 396 -5.37 -6.06 -11.03
N PHE A 397 -5.72 -5.18 -11.97
CA PHE A 397 -5.98 -3.76 -11.73
C PHE A 397 -7.47 -3.51 -11.95
N ALA A 398 -8.25 -3.47 -10.86
CA ALA A 398 -9.71 -3.42 -10.92
C ALA A 398 -10.28 -2.02 -11.23
N GLU A 399 -9.44 -1.00 -11.20
CA GLU A 399 -9.72 0.37 -11.62
C GLU A 399 -8.50 0.91 -12.37
N HIS A 400 -8.44 2.23 -12.56
CA HIS A 400 -7.38 2.91 -13.29
C HIS A 400 -5.95 2.63 -12.79
N ALA A 401 -5.11 2.10 -13.68
CA ALA A 401 -3.67 1.91 -13.48
C ALA A 401 -2.86 2.95 -14.28
N GLY A 402 -2.26 3.91 -13.57
CA GLY A 402 -1.49 4.98 -14.20
C GLY A 402 0.01 4.68 -14.26
N PHE A 403 0.57 4.59 -15.45
CA PHE A 403 2.00 4.44 -15.78
C PHE A 403 2.54 5.64 -16.58
N HIS A 404 1.93 6.81 -16.40
CA HIS A 404 2.31 8.04 -17.09
C HIS A 404 3.79 8.37 -16.86
N GLY A 405 4.57 8.48 -17.93
CA GLY A 405 6.00 8.79 -17.86
C GLY A 405 6.85 7.73 -17.15
N THR A 406 6.30 6.54 -16.88
CA THR A 406 7.05 5.45 -16.22
C THR A 406 8.15 4.94 -17.15
N ARG A 407 9.32 4.65 -16.59
CA ARG A 407 10.44 4.07 -17.32
C ARG A 407 10.75 2.66 -16.86
N PHE A 408 10.62 1.71 -17.79
CA PHE A 408 11.02 0.31 -17.63
C PHE A 408 12.35 0.07 -18.33
N ALA A 409 13.47 0.34 -17.64
CA ALA A 409 14.82 0.18 -18.17
C ALA A 409 15.41 -1.23 -17.97
N GLY A 410 14.71 -2.10 -17.24
CA GLY A 410 15.06 -3.51 -17.07
C GLY A 410 15.18 -4.27 -18.38
N HIS A 411 15.81 -5.44 -18.34
CA HIS A 411 16.03 -6.25 -19.54
C HIS A 411 14.77 -7.00 -19.99
N VAL A 412 13.79 -7.12 -19.09
CA VAL A 412 12.50 -7.77 -19.31
C VAL A 412 11.43 -6.97 -18.59
N THR A 413 10.32 -6.71 -19.29
CA THR A 413 9.10 -6.18 -18.69
C THR A 413 7.94 -7.08 -19.09
N HIS A 414 7.35 -7.80 -18.14
CA HIS A 414 6.38 -8.83 -18.42
C HIS A 414 5.01 -8.53 -17.80
N PHE A 415 4.08 -8.07 -18.63
CA PHE A 415 2.65 -7.90 -18.32
C PHE A 415 1.81 -9.10 -18.77
N GLY A 416 2.40 -10.16 -19.33
CA GLY A 416 1.63 -11.28 -19.86
C GLY A 416 0.62 -11.82 -18.85
N THR A 417 -0.61 -12.12 -19.29
CA THR A 417 -1.75 -12.56 -18.43
C THR A 417 -2.27 -11.55 -17.40
N THR A 418 -1.79 -10.30 -17.40
CA THR A 418 -2.33 -9.22 -16.55
C THR A 418 -3.72 -8.79 -17.04
N THR A 419 -4.61 -8.46 -16.10
CA THR A 419 -5.89 -7.82 -16.39
C THR A 419 -5.90 -6.38 -15.88
N PHE A 420 -6.16 -5.45 -16.79
CA PHE A 420 -6.39 -4.04 -16.51
C PHE A 420 -7.85 -3.71 -16.73
N ASP A 421 -8.44 -2.93 -15.84
CA ASP A 421 -9.65 -2.17 -16.14
C ASP A 421 -9.32 -1.08 -17.16
N SER A 422 -8.87 0.10 -16.71
CA SER A 422 -8.25 1.11 -17.58
C SER A 422 -6.75 1.26 -17.29
N ALA A 423 -5.96 1.57 -18.32
CA ALA A 423 -4.51 1.72 -18.20
C ALA A 423 -3.97 2.94 -18.97
N ASP A 424 -3.13 3.73 -18.32
CA ASP A 424 -2.47 4.89 -18.93
C ASP A 424 -0.95 4.71 -18.97
N PHE A 425 -0.41 4.33 -20.13
CA PHE A 425 1.02 4.28 -20.44
C PHE A 425 1.48 5.51 -21.24
N HIS A 426 0.79 6.65 -21.12
CA HIS A 426 1.19 7.85 -21.83
C HIS A 426 2.63 8.25 -21.51
N ALA A 427 3.43 8.51 -22.54
CA ALA A 427 4.85 8.84 -22.44
C ALA A 427 5.70 7.81 -21.67
N ALA A 428 5.22 6.57 -21.52
CA ALA A 428 6.00 5.51 -20.89
C ALA A 428 7.14 5.05 -21.81
N GLU A 429 8.30 4.76 -21.21
CA GLU A 429 9.47 4.23 -21.90
C GLU A 429 9.65 2.75 -21.54
N PHE A 430 9.69 1.90 -22.57
CA PHE A 430 9.89 0.47 -22.44
C PHE A 430 11.23 0.04 -23.01
N GLY A 431 12.00 -0.65 -22.17
CA GLY A 431 13.23 -1.33 -22.50
C GLY A 431 13.01 -2.59 -23.35
N PRO A 432 14.05 -3.42 -23.50
CA PRO A 432 13.97 -4.64 -24.28
C PRO A 432 13.05 -5.70 -23.65
N ASN A 433 12.61 -6.62 -24.51
CA ASN A 433 11.79 -7.78 -24.16
C ASN A 433 10.54 -7.40 -23.36
N THR A 434 9.75 -6.48 -23.93
CA THR A 434 8.50 -6.04 -23.33
C THR A 434 7.34 -6.91 -23.85
N ASN A 435 6.61 -7.54 -22.94
CA ASN A 435 5.58 -8.52 -23.31
C ASN A 435 4.24 -8.14 -22.65
N PHE A 436 3.25 -7.88 -23.49
CA PHE A 436 1.81 -7.73 -23.20
C PHE A 436 1.01 -8.91 -23.76
N SER A 437 1.65 -10.07 -23.99
CA SER A 437 1.00 -11.21 -24.62
C SER A 437 -0.07 -11.81 -23.69
N ASN A 438 -1.27 -12.05 -24.20
CA ASN A 438 -2.44 -12.50 -23.41
C ASN A 438 -2.87 -11.51 -22.30
N THR A 439 -2.52 -10.23 -22.39
CA THR A 439 -3.10 -9.21 -21.50
C THR A 439 -4.54 -8.92 -21.87
N ARG A 440 -5.36 -8.54 -20.88
CA ARG A 440 -6.70 -8.04 -21.12
C ARG A 440 -6.87 -6.63 -20.56
N PHE A 441 -7.36 -5.71 -21.38
CA PHE A 441 -7.81 -4.38 -21.01
C PHE A 441 -9.33 -4.36 -21.15
N THR A 442 -10.07 -4.18 -20.05
CA THR A 442 -11.54 -4.23 -20.08
C THR A 442 -12.19 -2.88 -20.35
N ASP A 443 -11.46 -1.80 -20.12
CA ASP A 443 -11.77 -0.40 -20.43
C ASP A 443 -10.57 0.21 -21.20
N GLY A 444 -10.58 1.53 -21.43
CA GLY A 444 -9.62 2.23 -22.28
C GLY A 444 -8.15 2.05 -21.91
N ALA A 445 -7.32 1.82 -22.94
CA ALA A 445 -5.86 1.71 -22.82
C ALA A 445 -5.15 2.78 -23.66
N SER A 446 -4.31 3.60 -23.03
CA SER A 446 -3.51 4.62 -23.70
C SER A 446 -2.04 4.26 -23.70
N PHE A 447 -1.42 4.22 -24.86
CA PHE A 447 0.03 4.11 -25.10
C PHE A 447 0.57 5.37 -25.81
N ASN A 448 -0.19 6.47 -25.74
CA ASN A 448 0.13 7.68 -26.48
C ASN A 448 1.53 8.21 -26.12
N ASN A 449 2.32 8.58 -27.12
CA ASN A 449 3.71 9.03 -26.96
C ASN A 449 4.64 8.03 -26.26
N ALA A 450 4.23 6.77 -26.09
CA ALA A 450 5.11 5.74 -25.53
C ALA A 450 6.27 5.42 -26.48
N LEU A 451 7.38 4.99 -25.90
CA LEU A 451 8.59 4.60 -26.63
C LEU A 451 8.95 3.16 -26.31
N PHE A 452 8.89 2.30 -27.34
CA PHE A 452 9.41 0.95 -27.28
C PHE A 452 10.80 0.92 -27.94
N THR A 453 11.83 0.81 -27.11
CA THR A 453 13.25 0.88 -27.54
C THR A 453 13.76 -0.42 -28.16
N ALA A 454 12.99 -1.49 -28.04
CA ALA A 454 13.30 -2.83 -28.53
C ALA A 454 11.98 -3.59 -28.74
N GLU A 455 12.05 -4.91 -28.87
CA GLU A 455 10.91 -5.75 -29.28
C GLU A 455 9.76 -5.67 -28.27
N VAL A 456 8.54 -5.55 -28.81
CA VAL A 456 7.31 -5.59 -28.04
C VAL A 456 6.31 -6.60 -28.62
N GLU A 457 5.71 -7.38 -27.73
CA GLU A 457 4.68 -8.36 -28.07
C GLU A 457 3.34 -7.97 -27.43
N PHE A 458 2.29 -7.87 -28.25
CA PHE A 458 0.88 -7.79 -27.90
C PHE A 458 0.12 -9.03 -28.42
N THR A 459 0.82 -10.15 -28.59
CA THR A 459 0.25 -11.38 -29.15
C THR A 459 -0.91 -11.88 -28.30
N GLN A 460 -2.07 -12.12 -28.91
CA GLN A 460 -3.31 -12.51 -28.20
C GLN A 460 -3.74 -11.51 -27.11
N ALA A 461 -3.28 -10.26 -27.15
CA ALA A 461 -3.77 -9.22 -26.26
C ALA A 461 -5.22 -8.86 -26.62
N LYS A 462 -6.04 -8.56 -25.61
CA LYS A 462 -7.44 -8.21 -25.77
C LYS A 462 -7.71 -6.82 -25.22
N PHE A 463 -8.23 -5.93 -26.05
CA PHE A 463 -8.69 -4.60 -25.70
C PHE A 463 -10.21 -4.59 -25.87
N ASP A 464 -10.97 -4.76 -24.80
CA ASP A 464 -12.44 -4.86 -24.89
C ASP A 464 -13.08 -3.51 -25.27
N ASP A 465 -12.46 -2.39 -24.89
CA ASP A 465 -12.83 -1.03 -25.31
C ASP A 465 -11.72 -0.39 -26.18
N GLY A 466 -11.61 0.94 -26.20
CA GLY A 466 -10.69 1.68 -27.08
C GLY A 466 -9.22 1.60 -26.69
N ALA A 467 -8.35 1.55 -27.70
CA ALA A 467 -6.90 1.56 -27.54
C ALA A 467 -6.25 2.68 -28.36
N SER A 468 -5.37 3.46 -27.74
CA SER A 468 -4.73 4.61 -28.39
C SER A 468 -3.21 4.49 -28.38
N PHE A 469 -2.60 4.45 -29.56
CA PHE A 469 -1.16 4.40 -29.80
C PHE A 469 -0.67 5.67 -30.51
N GLY A 470 -1.30 6.81 -30.23
CA GLY A 470 -1.02 8.07 -30.89
C GLY A 470 0.38 8.59 -30.55
N GLY A 471 1.22 8.89 -31.53
CA GLY A 471 2.60 9.34 -31.33
C GLY A 471 3.54 8.25 -30.79
N THR A 472 3.08 7.01 -30.68
CA THR A 472 3.88 5.89 -30.17
C THR A 472 5.00 5.54 -31.15
N ARG A 473 6.20 5.28 -30.61
CA ARG A 473 7.37 4.88 -31.41
C ARG A 473 7.76 3.44 -31.11
N PHE A 474 7.64 2.58 -32.11
CA PHE A 474 8.12 1.20 -32.10
C PHE A 474 9.45 1.17 -32.86
N THR A 475 10.57 1.27 -32.13
CA THR A 475 11.89 1.37 -32.78
C THR A 475 12.35 0.06 -33.40
N THR A 476 11.82 -1.07 -32.93
CA THR A 476 12.11 -2.40 -33.46
C THR A 476 10.82 -3.17 -33.75
N TYR A 477 10.87 -4.50 -33.67
CA TYR A 477 9.77 -5.37 -34.04
C TYR A 477 8.58 -5.20 -33.08
N ALA A 478 7.38 -5.13 -33.65
CA ALA A 478 6.13 -5.03 -32.91
C ALA A 478 5.14 -6.09 -33.41
N ALA A 479 4.79 -7.02 -32.55
CA ALA A 479 3.84 -8.09 -32.86
C ALA A 479 2.49 -7.84 -32.19
N PHE A 480 1.43 -7.79 -32.98
CA PHE A 480 0.03 -7.76 -32.56
C PHE A 480 -0.70 -9.05 -32.99
N ASP A 481 0.04 -10.10 -33.31
CA ASP A 481 -0.53 -11.32 -33.89
C ASP A 481 -1.65 -11.91 -33.03
N GLY A 482 -2.84 -12.07 -33.62
CA GLY A 482 -4.02 -12.54 -32.93
C GLY A 482 -4.59 -11.63 -31.84
N ALA A 483 -4.16 -10.36 -31.78
CA ALA A 483 -4.76 -9.39 -30.87
C ALA A 483 -6.21 -9.08 -31.27
N GLU A 484 -7.03 -8.73 -30.28
CA GLU A 484 -8.43 -8.34 -30.47
C GLU A 484 -8.65 -6.91 -29.95
N PHE A 485 -9.18 -6.04 -30.81
CA PHE A 485 -9.54 -4.67 -30.51
C PHE A 485 -11.06 -4.50 -30.64
N GLY A 486 -11.72 -4.47 -29.49
CA GLY A 486 -13.15 -4.33 -29.27
C GLY A 486 -13.68 -2.94 -29.61
N GLY A 487 -12.99 -1.91 -29.11
CA GLY A 487 -13.34 -0.51 -29.30
C GLY A 487 -12.47 0.23 -30.32
N TYR A 488 -12.72 1.54 -30.41
CA TYR A 488 -12.02 2.42 -31.33
C TYR A 488 -10.50 2.35 -31.14
N THR A 489 -9.76 2.11 -32.22
CA THR A 489 -8.31 1.98 -32.17
C THR A 489 -7.62 3.01 -33.05
N THR A 490 -6.62 3.70 -32.52
CA THR A 490 -5.87 4.71 -33.27
C THR A 490 -4.36 4.55 -33.15
N PHE A 491 -3.68 4.71 -34.27
CA PHE A 491 -2.22 4.74 -34.44
C PHE A 491 -1.77 6.12 -34.97
N TYR A 492 -2.53 7.16 -34.67
CA TYR A 492 -2.30 8.54 -35.12
C TYR A 492 -0.85 9.00 -34.90
N GLU A 493 -0.12 9.43 -35.94
CA GLU A 493 1.28 9.88 -35.83
C GLU A 493 2.25 8.86 -35.17
N SER A 494 1.90 7.57 -35.19
CA SER A 494 2.80 6.52 -34.72
C SER A 494 3.83 6.10 -35.78
N SER A 495 4.92 5.47 -35.34
CA SER A 495 5.98 5.00 -36.21
C SER A 495 6.45 3.59 -35.86
N PHE A 496 6.65 2.76 -36.88
CA PHE A 496 7.19 1.41 -36.81
C PHE A 496 8.51 1.36 -37.58
N GLY A 497 9.62 1.35 -36.86
CA GLY A 497 10.98 1.39 -37.41
C GLY A 497 11.49 0.04 -37.94
N ARG A 498 10.85 -1.06 -37.55
CA ARG A 498 11.11 -2.42 -38.04
C ARG A 498 9.76 -3.11 -38.32
N PRO A 499 9.75 -4.36 -38.83
CA PRO A 499 8.51 -4.98 -39.24
C PRO A 499 7.45 -5.01 -38.15
N ALA A 500 6.22 -4.65 -38.52
CA ALA A 500 5.04 -4.70 -37.67
C ALA A 500 4.11 -5.81 -38.18
N ARG A 501 3.64 -6.67 -37.28
CA ARG A 501 2.73 -7.77 -37.64
C ARG A 501 1.42 -7.65 -36.91
N PHE A 502 0.34 -7.79 -37.67
CA PHE A 502 -1.05 -7.80 -37.24
C PHE A 502 -1.74 -9.06 -37.78
N GLU A 503 -1.02 -10.19 -37.87
CA GLU A 503 -1.59 -11.38 -38.49
C GLU A 503 -2.70 -11.95 -37.61
N ARG A 504 -3.82 -12.34 -38.22
CA ARG A 504 -5.00 -12.83 -37.50
C ARG A 504 -5.51 -11.85 -36.42
N THR A 505 -5.15 -10.56 -36.51
CA THR A 505 -5.68 -9.51 -35.63
C THR A 505 -7.13 -9.22 -35.99
N ARG A 506 -7.94 -8.89 -34.99
CA ARG A 506 -9.33 -8.49 -35.18
C ARG A 506 -9.56 -7.08 -34.66
N PHE A 507 -9.98 -6.18 -35.53
CA PHE A 507 -10.52 -4.87 -35.18
C PHE A 507 -12.04 -4.92 -35.33
N THR A 508 -12.81 -4.94 -34.25
CA THR A 508 -14.28 -5.00 -34.34
C THR A 508 -14.91 -3.64 -34.56
N ALA A 509 -14.28 -2.58 -34.04
CA ALA A 509 -14.67 -1.19 -34.24
C ALA A 509 -13.67 -0.46 -35.17
N ASP A 510 -13.88 0.84 -35.36
CA ASP A 510 -13.07 1.64 -36.28
C ASP A 510 -11.59 1.62 -35.90
N VAL A 511 -10.73 1.46 -36.91
CA VAL A 511 -9.28 1.58 -36.78
C VAL A 511 -8.73 2.67 -37.68
N ARG A 512 -7.85 3.50 -37.11
CA ARG A 512 -7.24 4.63 -37.82
C ARG A 512 -5.72 4.57 -37.77
N PHE A 513 -5.12 4.51 -38.95
CA PHE A 513 -3.68 4.65 -39.20
C PHE A 513 -3.41 6.02 -39.83
N GLU A 514 -3.82 7.09 -39.16
CA GLU A 514 -3.63 8.45 -39.67
C GLU A 514 -2.20 8.92 -39.40
N ARG A 515 -1.48 9.42 -40.42
CA ARG A 515 -0.09 9.87 -40.31
C ARG A 515 0.85 8.80 -39.71
N THR A 516 0.51 7.53 -39.87
CA THR A 516 1.31 6.40 -39.39
C THR A 516 2.41 6.06 -40.38
N GLU A 517 3.63 5.84 -39.89
CA GLU A 517 4.77 5.43 -40.69
C GLU A 517 5.15 3.97 -40.41
N PHE A 518 5.15 3.14 -41.46
CA PHE A 518 5.76 1.81 -41.47
C PHE A 518 7.06 1.87 -42.29
N ALA A 519 8.19 2.03 -41.61
CA ALA A 519 9.50 2.16 -42.23
C ALA A 519 10.03 0.84 -42.81
N GLU A 520 9.51 -0.29 -42.34
CA GLU A 520 9.82 -1.64 -42.82
C GLU A 520 8.52 -2.41 -43.10
N GLY A 521 8.59 -3.74 -43.26
CA GLY A 521 7.43 -4.54 -43.68
C GLY A 521 6.25 -4.51 -42.71
N ALA A 522 5.03 -4.41 -43.23
CA ALA A 522 3.79 -4.44 -42.45
C ALA A 522 2.89 -5.62 -42.87
N GLY A 523 2.57 -6.50 -41.93
CA GLY A 523 1.78 -7.71 -42.18
C GLY A 523 0.37 -7.63 -41.60
N PHE A 524 -0.64 -7.78 -42.44
CA PHE A 524 -2.08 -7.87 -42.10
C PHE A 524 -2.72 -9.14 -42.66
N THR A 525 -1.96 -10.24 -42.66
CA THR A 525 -2.44 -11.53 -43.18
C THR A 525 -3.56 -12.07 -42.28
N GLU A 526 -4.68 -12.47 -42.88
CA GLU A 526 -5.86 -12.98 -42.17
C GLU A 526 -6.41 -12.00 -41.10
N THR A 527 -6.11 -10.71 -41.24
CA THR A 527 -6.65 -9.65 -40.37
C THR A 527 -8.12 -9.38 -40.68
N GLU A 528 -8.94 -9.18 -39.64
CA GLU A 528 -10.35 -8.82 -39.75
C GLU A 528 -10.56 -7.35 -39.37
N PHE A 529 -11.01 -6.54 -40.32
CA PHE A 529 -11.49 -5.17 -40.11
C PHE A 529 -13.02 -5.18 -40.12
N GLY A 530 -13.62 -5.21 -38.94
CA GLY A 530 -15.05 -5.34 -38.70
C GLY A 530 -15.85 -4.05 -38.95
N ALA A 531 -15.22 -2.89 -38.78
CA ALA A 531 -15.78 -1.56 -39.05
C ALA A 531 -14.85 -0.76 -39.97
N ASP A 532 -14.90 0.58 -39.89
CA ASP A 532 -14.12 1.44 -40.80
C ASP A 532 -12.61 1.28 -40.56
N ALA A 533 -11.86 0.99 -41.62
CA ALA A 533 -10.41 0.96 -41.61
C ALA A 533 -9.86 2.11 -42.45
N ARG A 534 -9.20 3.06 -41.79
CA ARG A 534 -8.71 4.30 -42.42
C ARG A 534 -7.19 4.37 -42.40
N PHE A 535 -6.61 4.48 -43.58
CA PHE A 535 -5.19 4.71 -43.83
C PHE A 535 -5.05 6.09 -44.49
N ILE A 536 -4.92 7.14 -43.70
CA ILE A 536 -4.87 8.53 -44.18
C ILE A 536 -3.49 9.11 -43.92
N ASP A 537 -2.84 9.68 -44.93
CA ASP A 537 -1.47 10.18 -44.82
C ASP A 537 -0.48 9.09 -44.31
N THR A 538 -0.80 7.82 -44.54
CA THR A 538 -0.01 6.66 -44.09
C THR A 538 1.11 6.34 -45.07
N SER A 539 2.26 5.90 -44.56
CA SER A 539 3.36 5.42 -45.40
C SER A 539 3.76 3.98 -45.12
N PHE A 540 3.89 3.19 -46.17
CA PHE A 540 4.47 1.84 -46.16
C PHE A 540 5.72 1.84 -47.02
N GLU A 541 6.90 1.94 -46.41
CA GLU A 541 8.15 2.06 -47.18
C GLU A 541 8.62 0.73 -47.79
N HIS A 542 8.18 -0.39 -47.23
CA HIS A 542 8.55 -1.74 -47.64
C HIS A 542 7.31 -2.61 -47.89
N VAL A 543 7.49 -3.94 -47.95
CA VAL A 543 6.44 -4.90 -48.29
C VAL A 543 5.26 -4.79 -47.32
N CYS A 544 4.05 -4.62 -47.85
CA CYS A 544 2.81 -4.58 -47.10
C CYS A 544 1.86 -5.69 -47.57
N GLY A 545 1.35 -6.52 -46.66
CA GLY A 545 0.53 -7.67 -47.01
C GLY A 545 -0.84 -7.66 -46.35
N PHE A 546 -1.91 -7.84 -47.13
CA PHE A 546 -3.30 -8.00 -46.70
C PHE A 546 -3.87 -9.38 -47.10
N LEU A 547 -2.99 -10.37 -47.29
CA LEU A 547 -3.36 -11.71 -47.77
C LEU A 547 -4.51 -12.30 -46.94
N ARG A 548 -5.60 -12.70 -47.59
CA ARG A 548 -6.79 -13.29 -46.92
C ARG A 548 -7.41 -12.43 -45.81
N SER A 549 -7.14 -11.13 -45.79
CA SER A 549 -7.80 -10.22 -44.84
C SER A 549 -9.24 -9.93 -45.27
N ARG A 550 -10.03 -9.41 -44.33
CA ARG A 550 -11.45 -9.08 -44.56
C ARG A 550 -11.75 -7.66 -44.11
N PHE A 551 -12.32 -6.85 -45.00
CA PHE A 551 -12.87 -5.53 -44.72
C PHE A 551 -14.39 -5.58 -44.77
N ALA A 552 -15.05 -5.48 -43.61
CA ALA A 552 -16.50 -5.61 -43.48
C ALA A 552 -17.26 -4.29 -43.66
N ALA A 553 -16.59 -3.14 -43.51
CA ALA A 553 -17.14 -1.81 -43.76
C ALA A 553 -16.23 -1.01 -44.71
N GLU A 554 -16.09 0.30 -44.50
CA GLU A 554 -15.28 1.15 -45.37
C GLU A 554 -13.78 0.86 -45.22
N ALA A 555 -13.09 0.66 -46.34
CA ALA A 555 -11.63 0.61 -46.41
C ALA A 555 -11.15 1.85 -47.18
N ALA A 556 -10.63 2.84 -46.46
CA ALA A 556 -10.22 4.12 -47.02
C ALA A 556 -8.70 4.28 -47.02
N PHE A 557 -8.13 4.50 -48.20
CA PHE A 557 -6.72 4.81 -48.42
C PHE A 557 -6.64 6.20 -49.06
N THR A 558 -6.29 7.20 -48.27
CA THR A 558 -6.26 8.62 -48.70
C THR A 558 -4.89 9.21 -48.47
N HIS A 559 -4.26 9.75 -49.50
CA HIS A 559 -2.86 10.21 -49.45
C HIS A 559 -1.86 9.14 -48.94
N THR A 560 -2.22 7.86 -49.05
CA THR A 560 -1.36 6.74 -48.67
C THR A 560 -0.23 6.58 -49.67
N ARG A 561 0.99 6.29 -49.19
CA ARG A 561 2.12 5.93 -50.05
C ARG A 561 2.58 4.49 -49.82
N PHE A 562 2.82 3.77 -50.91
CA PHE A 562 3.38 2.42 -50.92
C PHE A 562 4.75 2.45 -51.64
N GLY A 563 5.82 2.45 -50.86
CA GLY A 563 7.21 2.38 -51.31
C GLY A 563 7.69 0.98 -51.69
N GLY A 564 7.01 -0.07 -51.23
CA GLY A 564 7.30 -1.46 -51.56
C GLY A 564 6.10 -2.23 -52.14
N PRO A 565 6.28 -3.52 -52.49
CA PRO A 565 5.21 -4.38 -52.98
C PRO A 565 4.04 -4.48 -52.01
N VAL A 566 2.81 -4.38 -52.52
CA VAL A 566 1.57 -4.57 -51.74
C VAL A 566 0.80 -5.80 -52.19
N GLY A 567 0.24 -6.58 -51.26
CA GLY A 567 -0.48 -7.82 -51.59
C GLY A 567 -1.91 -7.88 -51.05
N PHE A 568 -2.91 -7.72 -51.92
CA PHE A 568 -4.34 -7.96 -51.64
C PHE A 568 -4.88 -9.34 -52.11
N VAL A 569 -4.01 -10.35 -52.24
CA VAL A 569 -4.44 -11.69 -52.70
C VAL A 569 -5.49 -12.27 -51.76
N ALA A 570 -6.61 -12.73 -52.33
CA ALA A 570 -7.74 -13.31 -51.59
C ALA A 570 -8.29 -12.40 -50.48
N THR A 571 -8.04 -11.09 -50.54
CA THR A 571 -8.65 -10.11 -49.64
C THR A 571 -10.11 -9.92 -50.00
N ALA A 572 -10.99 -9.95 -48.99
CA ALA A 572 -12.42 -9.72 -49.17
C ALA A 572 -12.80 -8.29 -48.76
N PHE A 573 -13.50 -7.58 -49.64
CA PHE A 573 -14.06 -6.26 -49.36
C PHE A 573 -15.58 -6.31 -49.45
N ALA A 574 -16.28 -5.92 -48.39
CA ALA A 574 -17.75 -5.84 -48.39
C ALA A 574 -18.28 -4.63 -49.20
N ARG A 575 -17.48 -3.58 -49.32
CA ARG A 575 -17.71 -2.41 -50.17
C ARG A 575 -16.44 -2.13 -50.98
N PRO A 576 -16.53 -1.55 -52.19
CA PRO A 576 -15.35 -1.17 -52.95
C PRO A 576 -14.40 -0.30 -52.11
N PRO A 577 -13.09 -0.62 -52.06
CA PRO A 577 -12.12 0.20 -51.33
C PRO A 577 -11.99 1.59 -51.96
N GLN A 578 -11.87 2.62 -51.12
CA GLN A 578 -11.68 3.98 -51.58
C GLN A 578 -10.19 4.30 -51.67
N PHE A 579 -9.70 4.52 -52.89
CA PHE A 579 -8.35 5.00 -53.13
C PHE A 579 -8.38 6.46 -53.59
N ARG A 580 -7.84 7.37 -52.79
CA ARG A 580 -7.77 8.81 -53.11
C ARG A 580 -6.34 9.30 -52.99
N ALA A 581 -5.77 9.76 -54.11
CA ALA A 581 -4.40 10.25 -54.17
C ALA A 581 -3.37 9.26 -53.58
N VAL A 582 -3.50 7.98 -53.92
CA VAL A 582 -2.63 6.90 -53.45
C VAL A 582 -1.42 6.77 -54.38
N TRP A 583 -0.23 6.80 -53.79
CA TRP A 583 1.05 6.77 -54.51
C TRP A 583 1.69 5.39 -54.38
N VAL A 584 2.18 4.86 -55.51
CA VAL A 584 2.82 3.55 -55.60
C VAL A 584 4.18 3.70 -56.24
N ARG A 585 5.22 3.18 -55.60
CA ARG A 585 6.57 3.18 -56.16
C ARG A 585 6.68 2.12 -57.25
N LEU A 586 7.18 2.53 -58.41
CA LEU A 586 7.31 1.70 -59.61
C LEU A 586 8.70 1.09 -59.76
N ASP A 587 9.70 1.69 -59.12
CA ASP A 587 11.09 1.24 -59.15
C ASP A 587 11.51 0.65 -57.79
N GLY A 588 11.94 -0.61 -57.78
CA GLY A 588 12.31 -1.29 -56.54
C GLY A 588 13.16 -2.54 -56.75
N PRO A 589 13.87 -3.01 -55.70
CA PRO A 589 14.91 -4.03 -55.81
C PRO A 589 14.43 -5.45 -56.14
N ARG A 590 13.10 -5.69 -56.26
CA ARG A 590 12.53 -7.00 -56.61
C ARG A 590 11.37 -6.86 -57.61
N PRO A 591 11.64 -6.76 -58.92
CA PRO A 591 10.60 -6.74 -59.97
C PRO A 591 9.76 -8.03 -60.05
N ALA A 592 10.13 -9.10 -59.33
CA ALA A 592 9.45 -10.41 -59.36
C ALA A 592 8.19 -10.51 -58.47
N LEU A 593 7.94 -9.56 -57.58
CA LEU A 593 6.72 -9.50 -56.76
C LEU A 593 5.99 -8.21 -57.12
N ALA A 594 5.31 -8.20 -58.27
CA ALA A 594 4.38 -7.15 -58.60
C ALA A 594 3.29 -7.10 -57.51
N GLY A 595 2.94 -5.90 -57.06
CA GLY A 595 1.86 -5.76 -56.10
C GLY A 595 0.55 -6.31 -56.68
N THR A 596 -0.23 -7.03 -55.89
CA THR A 596 -1.55 -7.51 -56.30
C THR A 596 -2.61 -6.55 -55.78
N TRP A 597 -3.33 -5.92 -56.69
CA TRP A 597 -4.35 -4.92 -56.37
C TRP A 597 -5.78 -5.46 -56.52
N PRO A 598 -6.78 -4.87 -55.84
CA PRO A 598 -8.18 -5.23 -56.05
C PRO A 598 -8.61 -5.06 -57.52
N PRO A 599 -9.55 -5.88 -58.04
CA PRO A 599 -10.07 -5.73 -59.40
C PRO A 599 -10.59 -4.31 -59.68
N GLY A 600 -10.39 -3.82 -60.92
CA GLY A 600 -10.81 -2.47 -61.32
C GLY A 600 -9.86 -1.34 -60.92
N THR A 601 -8.67 -1.67 -60.43
CA THR A 601 -7.61 -0.69 -60.13
C THR A 601 -6.46 -0.78 -61.14
N ALA A 602 -5.84 0.36 -61.42
CA ALA A 602 -4.66 0.45 -62.28
C ALA A 602 -3.66 1.45 -61.70
N VAL A 603 -2.37 1.19 -61.84
CA VAL A 603 -1.32 2.13 -61.47
C VAL A 603 -0.89 2.89 -62.72
N GLN A 604 -1.14 4.19 -62.75
CA GLN A 604 -0.73 5.07 -63.85
C GLN A 604 0.57 5.77 -63.47
N GLU A 605 1.63 5.56 -64.26
CA GLU A 605 2.87 6.29 -64.09
C GLU A 605 2.66 7.80 -64.31
N THR A 606 3.26 8.62 -63.45
CA THR A 606 3.16 10.07 -63.50
C THR A 606 4.53 10.70 -63.29
N SER A 607 4.73 11.93 -63.79
CA SER A 607 5.93 12.73 -63.50
C SER A 607 5.92 13.33 -62.09
N GLY A 608 4.77 13.29 -61.41
CA GLY A 608 4.63 13.72 -60.02
C GLY A 608 5.21 12.73 -59.01
N ARG A 609 5.36 13.19 -57.77
CA ARG A 609 5.85 12.37 -56.65
C ARG A 609 5.09 12.70 -55.36
N PRO A 610 4.99 11.76 -54.41
CA PRO A 610 4.38 12.04 -53.12
C PRO A 610 5.12 13.16 -52.36
N GLN A 611 4.38 13.89 -51.54
CA GLN A 611 4.94 14.99 -50.75
C GLN A 611 6.01 14.48 -49.77
N GLY A 612 7.15 15.19 -49.69
CA GLY A 612 8.27 14.85 -48.80
C GLY A 612 9.22 13.76 -49.32
N VAL A 613 9.00 13.25 -50.54
CA VAL A 613 9.90 12.25 -51.17
C VAL A 613 10.66 12.89 -52.33
N ASN A 614 11.99 12.74 -52.34
CA ASN A 614 12.86 13.38 -53.34
C ASN A 614 13.35 12.44 -54.45
N GLU A 615 13.18 11.13 -54.30
CA GLU A 615 13.75 10.11 -55.18
C GLU A 615 12.74 9.00 -55.54
N GLY A 616 13.02 8.26 -56.62
CA GLY A 616 12.20 7.15 -57.12
C GLY A 616 11.21 7.52 -58.22
N ARG A 617 10.77 6.50 -58.97
CA ARG A 617 9.67 6.56 -59.95
C ARG A 617 8.36 6.19 -59.26
N TRP A 618 7.35 7.04 -59.41
CA TRP A 618 6.07 6.89 -58.72
C TRP A 618 4.90 6.91 -59.72
N GLY A 619 3.88 6.13 -59.40
CA GLY A 619 2.60 6.12 -60.09
C GLY A 619 1.46 6.49 -59.14
N LEU A 620 0.36 7.00 -59.70
CA LEU A 620 -0.88 7.19 -58.98
C LEU A 620 -1.79 5.97 -59.20
N LEU A 621 -2.32 5.41 -58.13
CA LEU A 621 -3.34 4.39 -58.22
C LEU A 621 -4.68 5.04 -58.58
N THR A 622 -5.28 4.60 -59.68
CA THR A 622 -6.60 5.03 -60.14
C THR A 622 -7.57 3.86 -60.06
N THR A 623 -8.81 4.15 -59.67
CA THR A 623 -9.94 3.24 -59.84
C THR A 623 -10.55 3.52 -61.21
N ALA A 624 -10.66 2.52 -62.06
CA ALA A 624 -11.38 2.67 -63.32
C ALA A 624 -12.84 3.07 -63.02
N PRO A 625 -13.47 3.96 -63.82
CA PRO A 625 -14.90 4.21 -63.70
C PRO A 625 -15.67 2.89 -63.89
N PRO A 626 -16.79 2.68 -63.17
CA PRO A 626 -17.65 1.55 -63.44
C PRO A 626 -18.33 1.80 -64.78
N ASP A 627 -17.77 1.25 -65.87
CA ASP A 627 -18.46 0.72 -67.06
C ASP A 627 -17.47 0.55 -68.22
N ASP A 628 -17.07 -0.70 -68.46
CA ASP A 628 -16.82 -1.27 -69.79
C ASP A 628 -16.97 -2.80 -69.66
N VAL A 629 -18.20 -3.22 -69.33
CA VAL A 629 -18.68 -4.59 -69.57
C VAL A 629 -19.74 -4.52 -70.66
N LEU A 630 -19.37 -4.03 -71.85
CA LEU A 630 -20.16 -4.21 -73.06
C LEU A 630 -19.24 -4.18 -74.29
N ALA A 631 -18.61 -5.32 -74.60
CA ALA A 631 -18.36 -5.76 -75.98
C ALA A 631 -17.66 -7.12 -75.96
N GLU A 632 -18.43 -8.20 -76.13
CA GLU A 632 -18.13 -9.29 -77.08
C GLU A 632 -19.12 -10.44 -76.86
N HIS A 633 -20.18 -10.46 -77.67
CA HIS A 633 -20.58 -11.66 -78.40
C HIS A 633 -21.65 -11.27 -79.44
N ASP A 634 -21.19 -11.10 -80.67
CA ASP A 634 -22.00 -11.12 -81.89
C ASP A 634 -22.06 -12.58 -82.37
N PRO A 635 -23.24 -13.23 -82.47
CA PRO A 635 -23.35 -14.57 -83.03
C PRO A 635 -23.61 -14.50 -84.53
N ALA A 636 -22.64 -14.97 -85.32
CA ALA A 636 -22.86 -15.43 -86.69
C ALA A 636 -23.26 -16.92 -86.70
#